data_AF-A0A0L1KI46-F1
#
_entry.id   AF-A0A0L1KI46-F1
#
_cell.length_a   1.000
_cell.length_b   1.000
_cell.length_c   1.000
_cell.angle_alpha   90.00
_cell.angle_beta   90.00
_cell.angle_gamma   90.00
#
_symmetry.space_group_name_H-M   'P 1'
#
loop_
_entity.id
_entity.type
_entity.pdbx_description
1 polymer ?
#
loop_
_entity_poly.entity_id
_entity_poly.type
_entity_poly.pdbx_seq_one_letter_code
_entity_poly.pdbx_strand_id
1 'polypeptide(L)'
;MTKIHVLKYSDAVTLAAVVAIRFLGGPEVPWRYGRKTVTRRDGVGKSLGRDASLRDVLAASAALGFSTDETIALMACHGVGQTTTTAYPVQWKQHTFGLDNTYYTTLRAGSYEQLAYDLHGFRTLKGPNPSHLVALPFELDMVHSTHTKPIVDTFAETHAV
;
A
#
# COMPACT_ATOMS: atom_id res chain seq x y z
N MET A 1 0.21 34.44 -6.48
CA MET A 1 0.75 33.11 -6.09
C MET A 1 1.66 33.29 -4.89
N THR A 2 1.22 32.85 -3.71
CA THR A 2 1.98 33.00 -2.45
C THR A 2 3.10 31.97 -2.41
N LYS A 3 4.37 32.39 -2.54
CA LYS A 3 5.52 31.52 -2.33
C LYS A 3 5.59 31.17 -0.84
N ILE A 4 5.41 29.89 -0.49
CA ILE A 4 5.79 29.37 0.83
C ILE A 4 7.32 29.36 0.88
N HIS A 5 7.91 30.41 1.42
CA HIS A 5 9.35 30.64 1.35
C HIS A 5 10.20 29.80 2.34
N VAL A 6 9.62 28.84 3.08
CA VAL A 6 10.31 28.17 4.20
C VAL A 6 10.03 26.66 4.33
N LEU A 7 9.49 25.99 3.31
CA LEU A 7 9.31 24.53 3.37
C LEU A 7 10.41 23.82 2.57
N LYS A 8 11.18 22.98 3.27
CA LYS A 8 12.18 22.12 2.62
C LYS A 8 11.48 21.04 1.81
N TYR A 9 12.08 20.62 0.69
CA TYR A 9 11.51 19.58 -0.18
C TYR A 9 11.18 18.27 0.58
N SER A 10 12.07 17.83 1.48
CA SER A 10 11.86 16.63 2.29
C SER A 10 10.67 16.74 3.24
N ASP A 11 10.44 17.92 3.81
CA ASP A 11 9.24 18.20 4.61
C ASP A 11 8.00 18.31 3.71
N ALA A 12 8.10 18.94 2.55
CA ALA A 12 6.99 19.09 1.61
C ALA A 12 6.43 17.75 1.13
N VAL A 13 7.29 16.79 0.76
CA VAL A 13 6.85 15.47 0.27
C VAL A 13 6.10 14.69 1.36
N THR A 14 6.63 14.68 2.59
CA THR A 14 5.98 13.95 3.69
C THR A 14 4.73 14.65 4.21
N LEU A 15 4.70 15.99 4.20
CA LEU A 15 3.50 16.75 4.52
C LEU A 15 2.40 16.50 3.49
N ALA A 16 2.74 16.45 2.20
CA ALA A 16 1.80 16.13 1.14
C ALA A 16 1.16 14.74 1.34
N ALA A 17 1.95 13.74 1.77
CA ALA A 17 1.43 12.41 2.10
C ALA A 17 0.43 12.44 3.27
N VAL A 18 0.75 13.16 4.36
CA VAL A 18 -0.17 13.31 5.51
C VAL A 18 -1.46 14.02 5.12
N VAL A 19 -1.37 15.08 4.31
CA VAL A 19 -2.55 15.79 3.79
C VAL A 19 -3.38 14.88 2.89
N ALA A 20 -2.74 14.05 2.05
CA ALA A 20 -3.44 13.10 1.19
C ALA A 20 -4.19 12.04 2.01
N ILE A 21 -3.56 11.46 3.04
CA ILE A 21 -4.21 10.49 3.95
C ILE A 21 -5.49 11.10 4.54
N ARG A 22 -5.38 12.32 5.10
CA ARG A 22 -6.54 13.03 5.65
C ARG A 22 -7.62 13.30 4.60
N PHE A 23 -7.24 13.74 3.40
CA PHE A 23 -8.17 14.04 2.32
C PHE A 23 -8.93 12.79 1.85
N LEU A 24 -8.28 11.63 1.89
CA LEU A 24 -8.84 10.34 1.53
C LEU A 24 -9.70 9.72 2.66
N GLY A 25 -9.94 10.44 3.76
CA GLY A 25 -10.71 9.93 4.91
C GLY A 25 -9.93 8.99 5.82
N GLY A 26 -8.60 8.93 5.67
CA GLY A 26 -7.73 8.16 6.54
C GLY A 26 -7.53 8.80 7.93
N PRO A 27 -6.79 8.12 8.82
CA PRO A 27 -6.59 8.57 10.20
C PRO A 27 -5.78 9.86 10.27
N GLU A 28 -5.89 10.57 11.40
CA GLU A 28 -4.99 11.68 11.70
C GLU A 28 -3.56 11.15 11.91
N VAL A 29 -2.61 11.70 11.14
CA VAL A 29 -1.19 11.34 11.23
C VAL A 29 -0.42 12.51 11.83
N PRO A 30 0.14 12.37 13.05
CA PRO A 30 1.00 13.40 13.63
C PRO A 30 2.21 13.65 12.74
N TRP A 31 2.42 14.91 12.35
CA TRP A 31 3.51 15.30 11.48
C TRP A 31 4.43 16.33 12.13
N ARG A 32 5.74 16.12 11.97
CA ARG A 32 6.79 17.03 12.46
C ARG A 32 7.63 17.53 11.29
N TYR A 33 7.92 18.83 11.28
CA TYR A 33 8.84 19.46 10.34
C TYR A 33 10.29 19.35 10.82
N GLY A 34 11.24 19.74 9.96
CA GLY A 34 12.65 19.86 10.32
C GLY A 34 13.58 18.87 9.62
N ARG A 35 13.09 18.12 8.61
CA ARG A 35 13.94 17.20 7.84
C ARG A 35 15.11 17.96 7.22
N LYS A 36 16.27 17.30 7.16
CA LYS A 36 17.46 17.87 6.51
C LYS A 36 17.49 17.43 5.05
N THR A 37 17.85 18.34 4.16
CA THR A 37 18.13 17.97 2.77
C THR A 37 19.48 17.27 2.75
N VAL A 38 19.51 16.08 2.16
CA VAL A 38 20.75 15.35 1.88
C VAL A 38 21.06 15.44 0.39
N THR A 39 22.32 15.69 0.04
CA THR A 39 22.77 15.81 -1.36
C THR A 39 23.23 14.48 -1.94
N ARG A 40 23.36 13.45 -1.08
CA ARG A 40 23.73 12.09 -1.46
C ARG A 40 22.72 11.13 -0.85
N ARG A 41 22.28 10.17 -1.66
CA ARG A 41 21.51 9.02 -1.18
C ARG A 41 22.42 8.20 -0.25
N ASP A 42 22.06 8.11 1.02
CA ASP A 42 22.51 7.06 1.90
C ASP A 42 21.98 5.73 1.35
N GLY A 43 22.84 4.72 1.20
CA GLY A 43 22.47 3.44 0.57
C GLY A 43 21.44 2.60 1.34
N VAL A 44 20.75 3.19 2.30
CA VAL A 44 19.76 2.58 3.19
C VAL A 44 18.38 2.66 2.52
N GLY A 45 17.63 1.56 2.52
CA GLY A 45 16.25 1.53 2.01
C GLY A 45 16.14 1.36 0.50
N LYS A 46 16.55 0.19 -0.02
CA LYS A 46 16.14 -0.21 -1.37
C LYS A 46 14.65 -0.54 -1.36
N SER A 47 13.90 0.00 -2.32
CA SER A 47 12.57 -0.51 -2.63
C SER A 47 12.66 -2.00 -2.95
N LEU A 48 11.67 -2.76 -2.48
CA LEU A 48 11.55 -4.16 -2.83
C LEU A 48 11.29 -4.32 -4.32
N GLY A 49 11.77 -5.45 -4.87
CA GLY A 49 11.39 -5.87 -6.22
C GLY A 49 9.89 -6.10 -6.30
N ARG A 50 9.33 -5.98 -7.51
CA ARG A 50 7.88 -6.19 -7.74
C ARG A 50 7.45 -7.61 -7.36
N ASP A 51 8.36 -8.57 -7.46
CA ASP A 51 8.21 -10.00 -7.18
C ASP A 51 8.55 -10.40 -5.73
N ALA A 52 8.73 -9.43 -4.83
CA ALA A 52 9.01 -9.70 -3.43
C ALA A 52 7.93 -10.58 -2.79
N SER A 53 8.37 -11.61 -2.09
CA SER A 53 7.47 -12.48 -1.32
C SER A 53 6.97 -11.78 -0.06
N LEU A 54 5.90 -12.30 0.55
CA LEU A 54 5.41 -11.79 1.84
C LEU A 54 6.52 -11.78 2.89
N ARG A 55 7.37 -12.82 2.92
CA ARG A 55 8.52 -12.88 3.83
C ARG A 55 9.50 -11.74 3.59
N ASP A 56 9.78 -11.41 2.34
CA ASP A 56 10.71 -10.32 2.00
C ASP A 56 10.13 -8.96 2.43
N VAL A 57 8.82 -8.77 2.25
CA VAL A 57 8.11 -7.56 2.71
C VAL A 57 8.16 -7.43 4.23
N LEU A 58 7.84 -8.50 4.96
CA LEU A 58 7.89 -8.50 6.43
C LEU A 58 9.33 -8.30 6.95
N ALA A 59 10.32 -8.95 6.35
CA ALA A 59 11.72 -8.79 6.75
C ALA A 59 12.25 -7.37 6.49
N ALA A 60 11.92 -6.79 5.33
CA ALA A 60 12.31 -5.42 5.01
C ALA A 60 11.63 -4.39 5.93
N SER A 61 10.36 -4.61 6.27
CA SER A 61 9.61 -3.73 7.17
C SER A 61 10.12 -3.84 8.61
N ALA A 62 10.45 -5.05 9.07
CA ALA A 62 11.10 -5.27 10.36
C ALA A 62 12.47 -4.60 10.45
N ALA A 63 13.26 -4.57 9.36
CA ALA A 63 14.52 -3.85 9.30
C ALA A 63 14.36 -2.31 9.43
N LEU A 64 13.17 -1.79 9.16
CA LEU A 64 12.79 -0.39 9.39
C LEU A 64 12.13 -0.17 10.77
N GLY A 65 11.93 -1.22 11.55
CA GLY A 65 11.36 -1.16 12.90
C GLY A 65 9.85 -1.40 12.96
N PHE A 66 9.20 -1.84 11.88
CA PHE A 66 7.77 -2.17 11.90
C PHE A 66 7.52 -3.61 12.33
N SER A 67 6.51 -3.82 13.16
CA SER A 67 5.92 -5.12 13.43
C SER A 67 5.15 -5.67 12.23
N THR A 68 4.77 -6.95 12.28
CA THR A 68 3.89 -7.57 11.28
C THR A 68 2.57 -6.81 11.16
N ASP A 69 1.95 -6.46 12.29
CA ASP A 69 0.66 -5.77 12.33
C ASP A 69 0.75 -4.38 11.70
N GLU A 70 1.79 -3.60 12.04
CA GLU A 70 2.03 -2.29 11.42
C GLU A 70 2.32 -2.41 9.93
N THR A 71 3.05 -3.46 9.52
CA THR A 71 3.33 -3.71 8.10
C THR A 71 2.03 -3.99 7.34
N ILE A 72 1.15 -4.84 7.88
CA ILE A 72 -0.15 -5.15 7.29
C ILE A 72 -1.05 -3.90 7.28
N ALA A 73 -1.01 -3.08 8.34
CA ALA A 73 -1.74 -1.80 8.37
C ALA A 73 -1.30 -0.86 7.23
N LEU A 74 0.00 -0.76 6.96
CA LEU A 74 0.52 0.07 5.86
C LEU A 74 0.05 -0.40 4.48
N MET A 75 -0.22 -1.70 4.30
CA MET A 75 -0.68 -2.26 3.02
C MET A 75 -2.06 -1.74 2.58
N ALA A 76 -2.90 -1.23 3.50
CA ALA A 76 -4.16 -0.58 3.14
C ALA A 76 -4.01 0.53 2.08
N CYS A 77 -2.83 1.16 2.02
CA CYS A 77 -2.50 2.18 1.02
C CYS A 77 -2.62 1.67 -0.43
N HIS A 78 -2.53 0.36 -0.69
CA HIS A 78 -2.76 -0.22 -2.01
C HIS A 78 -4.22 -0.10 -2.47
N GLY A 79 -5.15 0.10 -1.54
CA GLY A 79 -6.53 0.43 -1.87
C GLY A 79 -6.70 1.82 -2.52
N VAL A 80 -5.69 2.69 -2.42
CA VAL A 80 -5.72 4.05 -2.97
C VAL A 80 -5.11 4.08 -4.37
N GLY A 81 -5.85 4.64 -5.32
CA GLY A 81 -5.41 4.79 -6.70
C GLY A 81 -5.38 3.47 -7.48
N GLN A 82 -4.49 3.42 -8.48
CA GLN A 82 -4.30 2.29 -9.38
C GLN A 82 -2.85 2.27 -9.85
N THR A 83 -2.36 1.11 -10.28
CA THR A 83 -1.07 1.06 -10.97
C THR A 83 -1.23 1.54 -12.42
N THR A 84 -0.26 2.33 -12.89
CA THR A 84 -0.24 2.83 -14.27
C THR A 84 0.87 2.20 -15.12
N THR A 85 1.71 1.37 -14.53
CA THR A 85 2.86 0.73 -15.19
C THR A 85 2.51 -0.59 -15.88
N THR A 86 1.23 -0.90 -16.00
CA THR A 86 0.73 -2.20 -16.47
C THR A 86 -0.17 -2.04 -17.70
N ALA A 87 -0.21 -3.04 -18.58
CA ALA A 87 -1.02 -3.02 -19.83
C ALA A 87 -2.51 -2.78 -19.54
N TYR A 88 -2.91 -3.19 -18.35
CA TYR A 88 -4.22 -3.06 -17.77
C TYR A 88 -4.05 -2.33 -16.44
N PRO A 89 -4.62 -1.13 -16.24
CA PRO A 89 -4.64 -0.50 -14.92
C PRO A 89 -5.21 -1.49 -13.91
N VAL A 90 -4.49 -1.72 -12.82
CA VAL A 90 -4.96 -2.62 -11.77
C VAL A 90 -5.27 -1.84 -10.51
N GLN A 91 -6.40 -2.19 -9.89
CA GLN A 91 -6.91 -1.52 -8.70
C GLN A 91 -7.47 -2.55 -7.71
N TRP A 92 -7.31 -2.25 -6.43
CA TRP A 92 -7.80 -3.11 -5.33
C TRP A 92 -9.21 -2.75 -4.88
N LYS A 93 -9.73 -1.61 -5.35
CA LYS A 93 -11.06 -1.11 -5.00
C LYS A 93 -11.78 -0.61 -6.23
N GLN A 94 -13.11 -0.71 -6.24
CA GLN A 94 -13.93 -0.02 -7.25
C GLN A 94 -13.85 1.50 -7.07
N HIS A 95 -13.93 1.96 -5.81
CA HIS A 95 -13.72 3.35 -5.43
C HIS A 95 -12.29 3.53 -4.92
N THR A 96 -11.39 3.95 -5.80
CA THR A 96 -9.95 4.08 -5.52
C THR A 96 -9.56 5.38 -4.82
N PHE A 97 -10.55 6.23 -4.52
CA PHE A 97 -10.33 7.55 -3.92
C PHE A 97 -10.87 7.63 -2.49
N GLY A 98 -10.39 6.71 -1.65
CA GLY A 98 -10.64 6.67 -0.21
C GLY A 98 -9.67 5.71 0.46
N LEU A 99 -9.31 5.96 1.72
CA LEU A 99 -8.49 5.07 2.53
C LEU A 99 -9.37 4.47 3.63
N ASP A 100 -9.70 3.19 3.49
CA ASP A 100 -10.64 2.48 4.35
C ASP A 100 -10.29 0.98 4.36
N ASN A 101 -11.02 0.19 5.14
CA ASN A 101 -10.77 -1.25 5.26
C ASN A 101 -11.25 -2.06 4.05
N THR A 102 -11.84 -1.44 3.03
CA THR A 102 -12.39 -2.19 1.90
C THR A 102 -11.30 -2.85 1.05
N TYR A 103 -10.04 -2.41 1.19
CA TYR A 103 -8.86 -3.15 0.70
C TYR A 103 -8.82 -4.57 1.27
N TYR A 104 -8.90 -4.72 2.59
CA TYR A 104 -8.84 -6.03 3.25
C TYR A 104 -10.09 -6.87 2.97
N THR A 105 -11.28 -6.26 2.99
CA THR A 105 -12.52 -7.00 2.70
C THR A 105 -12.52 -7.52 1.27
N THR A 106 -11.97 -6.74 0.32
CA THR A 106 -11.84 -7.16 -1.08
C THR A 106 -10.90 -8.35 -1.21
N LEU A 107 -9.68 -8.26 -0.66
CA LEU A 107 -8.70 -9.35 -0.71
C LEU A 107 -9.22 -10.62 -0.02
N ARG A 108 -9.95 -10.48 1.08
CA ARG A 108 -10.54 -11.61 1.81
C ARG A 108 -11.67 -12.29 1.04
N ALA A 109 -12.49 -11.52 0.33
CA ALA A 109 -13.68 -12.01 -0.37
C ALA A 109 -13.41 -12.46 -1.81
N GLY A 110 -12.33 -11.98 -2.43
CA GLY A 110 -12.03 -12.24 -3.83
C GLY A 110 -11.65 -13.69 -4.09
N SER A 111 -12.19 -14.26 -5.17
CA SER A 111 -11.60 -15.43 -5.84
C SER A 111 -10.64 -14.90 -6.89
N TYR A 112 -9.35 -15.24 -6.79
CA TYR A 112 -8.28 -14.71 -7.64
C TYR A 112 -7.67 -15.83 -8.48
N GLU A 113 -8.44 -16.34 -9.44
CA GLU A 113 -8.12 -17.57 -10.17
C GLU A 113 -7.42 -17.31 -11.51
N GLN A 114 -7.46 -16.08 -12.02
CA GLN A 114 -6.88 -15.75 -13.33
C GLN A 114 -5.55 -15.03 -13.18
N LEU A 115 -4.52 -15.57 -13.82
CA LEU A 115 -3.26 -14.87 -13.99
C LEU A 115 -3.47 -13.68 -14.94
N ALA A 116 -3.08 -12.50 -14.48
CA ALA A 116 -2.94 -11.31 -15.30
C ALA A 116 -1.46 -10.93 -15.36
N TYR A 117 -1.05 -10.40 -16.50
CA TYR A 117 0.33 -9.99 -16.74
C TYR A 117 0.36 -8.54 -17.19
N ASP A 118 1.33 -7.79 -16.68
CA ASP A 118 1.59 -6.43 -17.15
C ASP A 118 2.41 -6.40 -18.45
N LEU A 119 2.65 -5.20 -19.03
CA LEU A 119 3.46 -5.05 -20.26
C LEU A 119 4.90 -5.55 -20.12
N HIS A 120 5.35 -5.75 -18.88
CA HIS A 120 6.68 -6.22 -18.52
C HIS A 120 6.67 -7.68 -18.03
N GLY A 121 5.55 -8.40 -18.18
CA GLY A 121 5.41 -9.80 -17.78
C GLY A 121 5.24 -10.03 -16.28
N PHE A 122 4.96 -8.98 -15.49
CA PHE A 122 4.73 -9.10 -14.05
C PHE A 122 3.37 -9.72 -13.75
N ARG A 123 3.35 -10.71 -12.87
CA ARG A 123 2.18 -11.53 -12.54
C ARG A 123 1.33 -10.87 -11.46
N THR A 124 0.09 -10.59 -11.79
CA THR A 124 -0.99 -10.28 -10.85
C THR A 124 -2.07 -11.36 -10.93
N LEU A 125 -2.95 -11.42 -9.93
CA LEU A 125 -4.09 -12.32 -9.95
C LEU A 125 -5.36 -11.48 -10.02
N LYS A 126 -6.21 -11.77 -11.01
CA LYS A 126 -7.43 -11.01 -11.30
C LYS A 126 -8.64 -11.75 -10.74
N GLY A 127 -9.53 -10.99 -10.11
CA GLY A 127 -10.84 -11.46 -9.68
C GLY A 127 -11.80 -11.75 -10.84
N PRO A 128 -12.93 -12.43 -10.60
CA PRO A 128 -13.93 -12.70 -11.62
C PRO A 128 -14.47 -11.39 -12.23
N ASN A 129 -14.75 -11.42 -13.55
CA ASN A 129 -15.50 -10.36 -14.22
C ASN A 129 -16.89 -10.22 -13.58
N PRO A 130 -17.42 -9.00 -13.37
CA PRO A 130 -16.97 -7.71 -13.91
C PRO A 130 -16.06 -6.88 -12.97
N SER A 131 -15.53 -7.45 -11.88
CA SER A 131 -14.94 -6.63 -10.81
C SER A 131 -13.66 -5.88 -11.21
N HIS A 132 -12.86 -6.42 -12.16
CA HIS A 132 -11.52 -5.93 -12.53
C HIS A 132 -10.55 -5.77 -11.34
N LEU A 133 -10.90 -6.30 -10.17
CA LEU A 133 -10.09 -6.21 -8.97
C LEU A 133 -8.91 -7.17 -9.08
N VAL A 134 -7.80 -6.80 -8.45
CA VAL A 134 -6.57 -7.60 -8.46
C VAL A 134 -6.05 -7.86 -7.06
N ALA A 135 -5.11 -8.80 -6.98
CA ALA A 135 -4.20 -8.97 -5.88
C ALA A 135 -2.77 -9.22 -6.43
N LEU A 136 -1.77 -8.77 -5.69
CA LEU A 136 -0.39 -9.23 -5.85
C LEU A 136 -0.24 -10.62 -5.24
N PRO A 137 0.69 -11.45 -5.73
CA PRO A 137 0.94 -12.78 -5.16
C PRO A 137 1.17 -12.76 -3.63
N PHE A 138 1.97 -11.82 -3.12
CA PHE A 138 2.24 -11.75 -1.68
C PHE A 138 1.01 -11.32 -0.85
N GLU A 139 0.06 -10.59 -1.45
CA GLU A 139 -1.17 -10.20 -0.75
C GLU A 139 -2.11 -11.39 -0.61
N LEU A 140 -2.10 -12.31 -1.57
CA LEU A 140 -2.80 -13.58 -1.41
C LEU A 140 -2.15 -14.45 -0.34
N ASP A 141 -0.82 -14.52 -0.34
CA ASP A 141 -0.10 -15.19 0.75
C ASP A 141 -0.45 -14.56 2.11
N MET A 142 -0.61 -13.23 2.16
CA MET A 142 -0.97 -12.49 3.37
C MET A 142 -2.36 -12.88 3.89
N VAL A 143 -3.37 -13.01 3.02
CA VAL A 143 -4.74 -13.35 3.45
C VAL A 143 -4.94 -14.84 3.75
N HIS A 144 -4.06 -15.71 3.25
CA HIS A 144 -4.17 -17.16 3.43
C HIS A 144 -3.21 -17.75 4.48
N SER A 145 -2.09 -17.07 4.77
CA SER A 145 -1.11 -17.54 5.76
C SER A 145 -1.69 -17.56 7.17
N THR A 146 -1.44 -18.64 7.92
CA THR A 146 -1.90 -18.81 9.31
C THR A 146 -1.40 -17.72 10.25
N HIS A 147 -0.25 -17.10 9.95
CA HIS A 147 0.35 -16.07 10.78
C HIS A 147 -0.28 -14.69 10.56
N THR A 148 -0.54 -14.32 9.30
CA THR A 148 -0.99 -12.97 8.92
C THR A 148 -2.50 -12.87 8.75
N LYS A 149 -3.17 -13.98 8.43
CA LYS A 149 -4.62 -14.02 8.24
C LYS A 149 -5.41 -13.46 9.44
N PRO A 150 -5.12 -13.80 10.70
CA PRO A 150 -5.88 -13.23 11.83
C PRO A 150 -5.79 -11.70 11.92
N ILE A 151 -4.65 -11.13 11.55
CA ILE A 151 -4.42 -9.68 11.53
C ILE A 151 -5.22 -9.04 10.39
N VAL A 152 -5.18 -9.64 9.19
CA VAL A 152 -5.99 -9.20 8.04
C VAL A 152 -7.48 -9.26 8.38
N ASP A 153 -7.94 -10.35 8.99
CA ASP A 153 -9.34 -10.53 9.37
C ASP A 153 -9.76 -9.45 10.38
N THR A 154 -8.90 -9.14 11.34
CA THR A 154 -9.13 -8.04 12.29
C THR A 154 -9.34 -6.72 11.54
N PHE A 155 -8.41 -6.33 10.64
CA PHE A 155 -8.55 -5.09 9.87
C PHE A 155 -9.76 -5.10 8.92
N ALA A 156 -10.14 -6.25 8.38
CA ALA A 156 -11.32 -6.39 7.53
C ALA A 156 -12.64 -6.22 8.32
N GLU A 157 -12.66 -6.62 9.60
CA GLU A 157 -13.85 -6.57 10.46
C GLU A 157 -13.98 -5.24 11.21
N THR A 158 -12.86 -4.63 11.59
CA THR A 158 -12.86 -3.35 12.28
C THR A 158 -12.69 -2.21 11.29
N HIS A 159 -13.76 -1.43 11.07
CA HIS A 159 -13.63 -0.13 10.42
C HIS A 159 -13.09 0.85 11.46
N ALA A 160 -11.85 1.33 11.29
CA ALA A 160 -11.38 2.48 12.06
C ALA A 160 -12.24 3.69 11.66
N VAL A 161 -13.02 4.20 12.60
CA VAL A 161 -13.89 5.38 12.45
C VAL A 161 -13.08 6.65 12.55
#